data_AF-A0A435FQ09-F1
#
_entry.id   AF-A0A435FQ09-F1
#
_cell.length_a   1.000
_cell.length_b   1.000
_cell.length_c   1.000
_cell.angle_alpha   90.00
_cell.angle_beta   90.00
_cell.angle_gamma   90.00
#
_symmetry.space_group_name_H-M   'P 1'
#
loop_
_entity.id
_entity.type
_entity.pdbx_description
1 polymer ?
#
loop_
_entity_poly.entity_id
_entity_poly.type
_entity_poly.pdbx_seq_one_letter_code
_entity_poly.pdbx_strand_id
1 'polypeptide(L)'
;RYRCGLPASTVSAYRGSSAGWNCRGVRLVVQHLSFADLDPATQAKLNEIPTRLRLPVDQVDLTIDAGRRALEVNPDIQTAVAAIQARAGVRPPAITTAEAN
;
A
#
# COMPACT_ATOMS: atom_id res chain seq x y z
N ARG A 1 -3.19 -22.41 11.87
CA ARG A 1 -1.72 -22.44 12.11
C ARG A 1 -1.08 -21.53 11.06
N TYR A 2 -0.35 -20.48 11.46
CA TYR A 2 0.22 -19.50 10.52
C TYR A 2 1.61 -19.93 10.02
N ARG A 3 1.99 -19.46 8.82
CA ARG A 3 3.15 -19.85 8.00
C ARG A 3 4.24 -20.72 8.64
N CYS A 4 4.96 -20.27 9.66
CA CYS A 4 6.06 -21.03 10.28
C CYS A 4 5.64 -22.37 10.88
N GLY A 5 4.37 -22.49 11.28
CA GLY A 5 3.80 -23.73 11.76
C GLY A 5 3.16 -24.58 10.66
N LEU A 6 3.21 -24.24 9.38
CA LEU A 6 2.61 -25.12 8.37
C LEU A 6 3.45 -26.38 8.17
N PRO A 7 2.86 -27.59 8.24
CA PRO A 7 3.53 -28.81 7.82
C PRO A 7 3.99 -28.73 6.36
N ALA A 8 5.10 -29.38 6.02
CA ALA A 8 5.63 -29.36 4.65
C ALA A 8 4.62 -29.88 3.62
N SER A 9 3.77 -30.85 3.99
CA SER A 9 2.68 -31.36 3.14
C SER A 9 1.66 -30.28 2.80
N THR A 10 1.25 -29.47 3.77
CA THR A 10 0.34 -28.34 3.56
C THR A 10 0.98 -27.26 2.70
N VAL A 11 2.28 -26.98 2.91
CA VAL A 11 3.03 -26.03 2.06
C VAL A 11 3.07 -26.50 0.61
N SER A 12 3.40 -27.77 0.37
CA SER A 12 3.40 -28.36 -0.96
C SER A 12 2.01 -28.38 -1.59
N ALA A 13 0.95 -28.64 -0.82
CA ALA A 13 -0.42 -28.60 -1.32
C ALA A 13 -0.84 -27.19 -1.79
N TYR A 14 -0.43 -26.14 -1.08
CA TYR A 14 -0.77 -24.76 -1.46
C TYR A 14 0.11 -24.17 -2.56
N ARG A 15 1.37 -24.59 -2.64
CA ARG A 15 2.37 -24.00 -3.56
C ARG A 15 2.73 -24.91 -4.74
N GLY A 16 2.26 -26.14 -4.76
CA GLY A 16 2.73 -27.21 -5.65
C GLY A 16 4.09 -27.81 -5.25
N SER A 17 4.86 -27.16 -4.37
CA SER A 17 6.15 -27.64 -3.85
C SER A 17 6.57 -26.94 -2.56
N SER A 18 7.34 -27.63 -1.72
CA SER A 18 8.03 -27.05 -0.56
C SER A 18 9.37 -26.41 -0.93
N ALA A 19 9.85 -26.56 -2.17
CA ALA A 19 11.10 -25.97 -2.63
C ALA A 19 11.08 -24.43 -2.47
N GLY A 20 12.20 -23.88 -2.00
CA GLY A 20 12.36 -22.45 -1.71
C GLY A 20 11.44 -21.91 -0.60
N TRP A 21 10.71 -22.77 0.13
CA TRP A 21 9.92 -22.34 1.28
C TRP A 21 10.84 -21.97 2.44
N ASN A 22 10.84 -20.70 2.82
CA ASN A 22 11.48 -20.23 4.04
C ASN A 22 10.47 -19.39 4.81
N CYS A 23 10.18 -19.78 6.04
CA CYS A 23 9.23 -19.09 6.89
C CYS A 23 9.66 -17.64 7.22
N ARG A 24 10.97 -17.35 7.16
CA ARG A 24 11.56 -16.01 7.30
C ARG A 24 11.41 -15.13 6.05
N GLY A 25 10.95 -15.69 4.92
CA GLY A 25 10.75 -14.95 3.67
C GLY A 25 9.52 -14.03 3.69
N VAL A 26 8.80 -13.96 4.80
CA VAL A 26 7.55 -13.22 4.94
C VAL A 26 7.85 -11.94 5.71
N ARG A 27 7.76 -10.81 5.01
CA ARG A 27 7.85 -9.47 5.60
C ARG A 27 6.44 -8.93 5.72
N LEU A 28 5.99 -8.67 6.95
CA LEU A 28 4.78 -7.91 7.22
C LEU A 28 5.20 -6.47 7.48
N VAL A 29 4.51 -5.54 6.85
CA VAL A 29 4.66 -4.10 7.11
C VAL A 29 3.28 -3.62 7.52
N VAL A 30 3.19 -2.99 8.68
CA VAL A 30 1.96 -2.36 9.15
C VAL A 30 2.26 -0.87 9.24
N GLN A 31 1.56 -0.08 8.42
CA GLN A 31 1.65 1.38 8.42
C GLN A 31 0.28 1.94 8.78
N HIS A 32 0.27 2.98 9.62
CA HIS A 32 -0.92 3.77 9.89
C HIS A 32 -0.86 5.01 9.00
N LEU A 33 -1.89 5.21 8.19
CA LEU A 33 -2.01 6.39 7.33
C LEU A 33 -2.99 7.36 7.98
N SER A 34 -2.58 8.61 8.10
CA SER A 34 -3.36 9.69 8.69
C SER A 34 -3.11 11.00 7.95
N PHE A 35 -4.01 11.97 8.10
CA PHE A 35 -3.78 13.30 7.55
C PHE A 35 -2.55 14.01 8.15
N ALA A 36 -2.02 13.54 9.29
CA ALA A 36 -0.77 14.04 9.86
C ALA A 36 0.47 13.64 9.05
N ASP A 37 0.34 12.74 8.08
CA ASP A 37 1.42 12.37 7.15
C ASP A 37 1.56 13.40 6.00
N LEU A 38 0.67 14.39 5.92
CA LEU A 38 0.65 15.44 4.90
C LEU A 38 1.16 16.79 5.46
N ASP A 39 1.33 17.78 4.59
CA ASP A 39 1.73 19.12 5.03
C ASP A 39 0.64 19.77 5.93
N PRO A 40 1.02 20.71 6.83
CA PRO A 40 0.08 21.25 7.81
C PRO A 40 -1.16 21.92 7.22
N ALA A 41 -1.03 22.57 6.06
CA ALA A 41 -2.15 23.25 5.43
C ALA A 41 -3.15 22.24 4.84
N THR A 42 -2.65 21.16 4.25
CA THR A 42 -3.47 20.06 3.74
C THR A 42 -4.13 19.27 4.86
N GLN A 43 -3.38 18.96 5.94
CA GLN A 43 -3.92 18.29 7.12
C GLN A 43 -5.11 19.06 7.70
N ALA A 44 -4.99 20.38 7.87
CA ALA A 44 -6.04 21.22 8.43
C ALA A 44 -7.33 21.15 7.61
N LYS A 45 -7.22 21.30 6.28
CA LYS A 45 -8.37 21.22 5.36
C LYS A 45 -9.08 19.86 5.42
N LEU A 46 -8.31 18.77 5.44
CA LEU A 46 -8.86 17.42 5.45
C LEU A 46 -9.58 17.08 6.78
N ASN A 47 -9.10 17.63 7.90
CA ASN A 47 -9.76 17.45 9.21
C ASN A 47 -11.11 18.17 9.32
N GLU A 48 -11.35 19.20 8.51
CA GLU A 48 -12.61 19.95 8.49
C GLU A 48 -13.70 19.28 7.64
N ILE A 49 -13.35 18.24 6.86
CA ILE A 49 -14.30 17.55 5.99
C ILE A 49 -15.39 16.85 6.84
N PRO A 50 -16.69 17.15 6.62
CA PRO A 50 -17.78 16.59 7.43
C PRO A 50 -17.90 15.06 7.30
N THR A 51 -18.09 14.36 8.42
CA THR A 51 -18.14 12.88 8.43
C THR A 51 -19.52 12.26 8.13
N ARG A 52 -20.51 13.03 7.60
CA ARG A 52 -21.89 12.56 7.27
C ARG A 52 -22.45 13.26 6.01
N LEU A 53 -23.58 12.85 5.42
CA LEU A 53 -23.86 11.68 4.53
C LEU A 53 -23.80 12.11 3.04
N ARG A 54 -23.44 13.36 2.74
CA ARG A 54 -23.22 13.87 1.39
C ARG A 54 -22.10 14.88 1.44
N LEU A 55 -20.91 14.43 1.10
CA LEU A 55 -19.80 15.32 0.80
C LEU A 55 -20.11 16.03 -0.53
N PRO A 56 -19.82 17.34 -0.65
CA PRO A 56 -19.75 17.96 -1.96
C PRO A 56 -18.62 17.30 -2.78
N VAL A 57 -18.78 17.29 -4.11
CA VAL A 57 -17.92 16.49 -5.02
C VAL A 57 -16.45 16.84 -4.88
N ASP A 58 -16.13 18.12 -4.75
CA ASP A 58 -14.77 18.61 -4.54
C ASP A 58 -14.11 18.05 -3.26
N GLN A 59 -14.88 17.83 -2.19
CA GLN A 59 -14.38 17.20 -0.97
C GLN A 59 -14.17 15.70 -1.12
N VAL A 60 -14.98 15.03 -1.95
CA VAL A 60 -14.76 13.61 -2.31
C VAL A 60 -13.46 13.47 -3.10
N ASP A 61 -13.29 14.28 -4.13
CA ASP A 61 -12.09 14.26 -4.98
C ASP A 61 -10.84 14.59 -4.17
N LEU A 62 -10.91 15.62 -3.31
CA LEU A 62 -9.83 15.98 -2.40
C LEU A 62 -9.44 14.81 -1.48
N THR A 63 -10.42 14.09 -0.93
CA THR A 63 -10.17 12.95 -0.04
C THR A 63 -9.52 11.79 -0.80
N ILE A 64 -9.98 11.51 -2.02
CA ILE A 64 -9.41 10.46 -2.90
C ILE A 64 -7.96 10.79 -3.25
N ASP A 65 -7.69 12.02 -3.68
CA ASP A 65 -6.36 12.47 -4.05
C ASP A 65 -5.40 12.49 -2.85
N ALA A 66 -5.87 12.93 -1.69
CA ALA A 66 -5.09 12.88 -0.44
C ALA A 66 -4.71 11.44 -0.07
N GLY A 67 -5.64 10.48 -0.19
CA GLY A 67 -5.36 9.06 0.04
C GLY A 67 -4.32 8.50 -0.93
N ARG A 68 -4.41 8.86 -2.22
CA ARG A 68 -3.39 8.48 -3.21
C ARG A 68 -2.02 9.04 -2.84
N ARG A 69 -1.96 10.32 -2.48
CA ARG A 69 -0.71 10.99 -2.15
C ARG A 69 -0.07 10.41 -0.88
N ALA A 70 -0.87 10.09 0.13
CA ALA A 70 -0.38 9.45 1.36
C ALA A 70 0.31 8.11 1.08
N LEU A 71 -0.19 7.31 0.13
CA LEU A 71 0.47 6.08 -0.32
C LEU A 71 1.75 6.36 -1.10
N GLU A 72 1.72 7.35 -1.99
CA GLU A 72 2.87 7.71 -2.84
C GLU A 72 4.06 8.22 -2.02
N VAL A 73 3.83 8.96 -0.95
CA VAL A 73 4.91 9.53 -0.12
C VAL A 73 5.38 8.59 0.98
N ASN A 74 4.67 7.50 1.27
CA ASN A 74 5.06 6.57 2.34
C ASN A 74 6.18 5.62 1.86
N PRO A 75 7.42 5.75 2.38
CA PRO A 75 8.58 5.01 1.86
C PRO A 75 8.49 3.50 2.11
N ASP A 76 7.81 3.07 3.17
CA ASP A 76 7.66 1.66 3.50
C ASP A 76 6.67 0.96 2.58
N ILE A 77 5.59 1.65 2.23
CA ILE A 77 4.62 1.19 1.22
C ILE A 77 5.29 1.11 -0.14
N GLN A 78 6.02 2.15 -0.56
CA GLN A 78 6.78 2.14 -1.81
C GLN A 78 7.76 0.95 -1.88
N THR A 79 8.51 0.72 -0.80
CA THR A 79 9.43 -0.42 -0.69
C THR A 79 8.69 -1.77 -0.75
N ALA A 80 7.51 -1.87 -0.14
CA ALA A 80 6.69 -3.08 -0.20
C ALA A 80 6.15 -3.35 -1.61
N VAL A 81 5.61 -2.33 -2.27
CA VAL A 81 5.07 -2.43 -3.65
C VAL A 81 6.17 -2.83 -4.62
N ALA A 82 7.33 -2.17 -4.58
CA ALA A 82 8.46 -2.50 -5.44
C ALA A 82 8.92 -3.97 -5.27
N ALA A 83 9.00 -4.45 -4.02
CA ALA A 83 9.36 -5.83 -3.73
C ALA A 83 8.32 -6.84 -4.23
N ILE A 84 7.02 -6.50 -4.19
CA ILE A 84 5.94 -7.33 -4.71
C ILE A 84 6.00 -7.39 -6.24
N GLN A 85 6.14 -6.24 -6.90
CA GLN A 85 6.25 -6.16 -8.37
C GLN A 85 7.44 -6.97 -8.89
N ALA A 86 8.61 -6.83 -8.27
CA ALA A 86 9.80 -7.60 -8.63
C ALA A 86 9.58 -9.11 -8.52
N ARG A 87 8.89 -9.58 -7.46
CA ARG A 87 8.56 -11.01 -7.27
C ARG A 87 7.51 -11.51 -8.27
N ALA A 88 6.58 -10.65 -8.67
CA ALA A 88 5.53 -10.98 -9.63
C ALA A 88 5.99 -10.87 -11.09
N GLY A 89 7.22 -10.39 -11.34
CA GLY A 89 7.69 -10.12 -12.71
C GLY A 89 6.97 -8.95 -13.39
N VAL A 90 6.28 -8.10 -12.61
CA VAL A 90 5.57 -6.92 -13.12
C VAL A 90 6.59 -5.78 -13.23
N ARG A 91 6.75 -5.22 -14.43
CA ARG A 91 7.58 -4.02 -14.62
C ARG A 91 6.83 -2.82 -14.06
N PRO A 92 7.45 -1.96 -13.24
CA PRO A 92 6.81 -0.72 -12.83
C PRO A 92 6.41 0.07 -14.08
N PRO A 93 5.22 0.70 -14.12
CA PRO A 93 4.91 1.62 -15.22
C PRO A 93 6.01 2.68 -15.26
N ALA A 94 6.55 2.94 -16.45
CA ALA A 94 7.43 4.07 -16.64
C ALA A 94 6.63 5.32 -16.30
N ILE A 95 6.94 5.99 -15.19
CA ILE A 95 6.39 7.32 -14.91
C ILE A 95 6.98 8.22 -15.99
N THR A 96 6.21 8.45 -17.05
CA THR A 96 6.55 9.45 -18.05
C THR A 96 6.37 10.80 -17.37
N THR A 97 7.40 11.65 -17.41
CA THR A 97 7.41 13.04 -16.93
C THR A 97 6.47 13.96 -17.72
N ALA A 98 5.36 13.43 -18.26
CA ALA A 98 4.44 14.16 -19.12
C ALA A 98 3.29 14.85 -18.36
N GLU A 99 3.08 14.57 -17.07
CA GLU A 99 2.01 15.17 -16.25
C GLU A 99 2.52 16.18 -15.21
N ALA A 100 3.75 16.68 -15.39
CA ALA A 100 4.26 17.83 -14.65
C ALA A 100 4.21 19.07 -15.56
N ASN A 101 3.02 19.58 -15.86
CA ASN A 101 2.75 20.93 -16.36
C ASN A 101 1.33 21.35 -15.97
#